data_AF-A0A5T6XXY7-F1
#
_entry.id   AF-A0A5T6XXY7-F1
#
_cell.length_a   1.000
_cell.length_b   1.000
_cell.length_c   1.000
_cell.angle_alpha   90.00
_cell.angle_beta   90.00
_cell.angle_gamma   90.00
#
_symmetry.space_group_name_H-M   'P 1'
#
loop_
_entity.id
_entity.type
_entity.pdbx_description
1 polymer ?
#
loop_
_entity_poly.entity_id
_entity_poly.type
_entity_poly.pdbx_seq_one_letter_code
_entity_poly.pdbx_strand_id
1 'polypeptide(L)'
;SLIERFTTPLYVYVISAFCIDNWDKILFIMFGKGNIEYRTSIVQMQGINFWQPIVYGIIITIIMPFLSRAIEFFHLKSDRYYLYSFLQKGLS
;
A
#
# COMPACT_ATOMS: atom_id res chain seq x y z
N SER A 1 -0.58 -20.86 -9.13
CA SER A 1 0.36 -21.59 -8.24
C SER A 1 0.53 -20.86 -6.90
N LEU A 2 1.10 -21.48 -5.85
CA LEU A 2 1.43 -20.77 -4.60
C LEU A 2 2.32 -19.54 -4.86
N ILE A 3 3.23 -19.66 -5.84
CA ILE A 3 4.14 -18.59 -6.27
C ILE A 3 3.36 -17.38 -6.79
N GLU A 4 2.41 -17.55 -7.72
CA GLU A 4 1.61 -16.44 -8.25
C GLU A 4 0.81 -15.71 -7.17
N ARG A 5 0.33 -16.43 -6.15
CA ARG A 5 -0.43 -15.83 -5.03
C ARG A 5 0.40 -14.86 -4.19
N PHE A 6 1.72 -15.03 -4.12
CA PHE A 6 2.61 -14.16 -3.36
C PHE A 6 3.36 -13.17 -4.24
N THR A 7 3.74 -13.57 -5.45
CA THR A 7 4.52 -12.72 -6.36
C THR A 7 3.70 -11.53 -6.88
N THR A 8 2.42 -11.73 -7.20
CA THR A 8 1.58 -10.65 -7.73
C THR A 8 1.34 -9.54 -6.69
N PRO A 9 0.95 -9.82 -5.42
CA PRO A 9 0.83 -8.78 -4.40
C PRO A 9 2.17 -8.14 -4.06
N LEU A 10 3.25 -8.93 -3.95
CA LEU A 10 4.57 -8.43 -3.61
C LEU A 10 5.05 -7.37 -4.61
N TYR A 11 4.92 -7.64 -5.91
CA TYR A 11 5.31 -6.68 -6.94
C TYR A 11 4.54 -5.36 -6.83
N VAL A 12 3.22 -5.44 -6.60
CA VAL A 12 2.37 -4.27 -6.41
C VAL A 12 2.79 -3.47 -5.17
N TYR A 13 3.07 -4.14 -4.05
CA TYR A 13 3.50 -3.45 -2.83
C TYR A 13 4.88 -2.82 -2.95
N VAL A 14 5.84 -3.50 -3.58
CA VAL A 14 7.17 -2.95 -3.82
C VAL A 14 7.12 -1.72 -4.73
N ILE A 15 6.35 -1.76 -5.83
CA ILE A 15 6.19 -0.59 -6.71
C ILE A 15 5.48 0.54 -6.01
N SER A 16 4.40 0.24 -5.29
CA SER A 16 3.65 1.26 -4.56
C SER A 16 4.54 1.95 -3.52
N ALA A 17 5.32 1.18 -2.75
CA ALA A 17 6.29 1.70 -1.80
C ALA A 17 7.39 2.51 -2.50
N PHE A 18 7.84 2.10 -3.69
CA PHE A 18 8.84 2.83 -4.46
C PHE A 18 8.33 4.19 -4.91
N CYS A 19 7.09 4.24 -5.41
CA CYS A 19 6.44 5.48 -5.80
C CYS A 19 6.25 6.41 -4.61
N ILE A 20 5.88 5.89 -3.44
CA ILE A 20 5.69 6.68 -2.21
C ILE A 20 7.03 7.25 -1.73
N ASP A 21 8.06 6.42 -1.58
CA ASP A 21 9.37 6.86 -1.04
C ASP A 21 10.11 7.82 -1.97
N ASN A 22 9.83 7.78 -3.28
CA ASN A 22 10.46 8.66 -4.27
C ASN A 22 9.47 9.70 -4.84
N TRP A 23 8.34 9.92 -4.17
CA TRP A 23 7.25 10.75 -4.66
C TRP A 23 7.70 12.16 -5.05
N ASP A 24 8.53 12.80 -4.21
CA ASP A 24 9.05 14.14 -4.48
C ASP A 24 9.89 14.19 -5.78
N LYS A 25 10.68 13.15 -6.04
CA LYS A 25 11.54 13.05 -7.24
C LYS A 25 10.69 12.79 -8.48
N ILE A 26 9.67 11.95 -8.36
CA ILE A 26 8.72 11.68 -9.45
C ILE A 26 7.97 12.98 -9.81
N LEU A 27 7.44 13.68 -8.82
CA LEU A 27 6.77 14.97 -9.02
C LEU A 27 7.72 16.02 -9.61
N PHE A 28 8.97 16.06 -9.16
CA PHE A 28 9.97 16.95 -9.71
C PHE A 28 10.27 16.67 -11.18
N ILE A 29 10.38 15.40 -11.59
CA ILE A 29 10.57 15.04 -13.00
C ILE A 29 9.35 15.40 -13.84
N MET A 30 8.13 15.21 -13.32
CA MET A 30 6.91 15.49 -14.07
C MET A 30 6.63 16.99 -14.19
N PHE A 31 6.65 17.72 -13.07
CA PHE A 31 6.16 19.09 -12.97
C PHE A 31 7.24 20.13 -12.66
N GLY A 32 8.49 19.70 -12.48
CA GLY A 32 9.61 20.61 -12.21
C GLY A 32 9.87 21.56 -13.38
N LYS A 33 10.48 22.72 -13.08
CA LYS A 33 10.90 23.68 -14.09
C LYS A 33 12.15 23.17 -14.84
N GLY A 34 12.28 23.52 -16.11
CA GLY A 34 13.38 23.08 -16.98
C GLY A 34 12.99 21.92 -17.89
N ASN A 35 13.91 21.56 -18.80
CA ASN A 35 13.70 20.42 -19.70
C ASN A 35 13.79 19.09 -18.93
N ILE A 36 13.33 18.00 -19.55
CA ILE A 36 13.29 16.69 -18.89
C ILE A 36 14.69 16.16 -18.57
N GLU A 37 15.67 16.39 -19.44
CA GLU A 37 17.07 15.96 -19.27
C GLU A 37 17.74 16.61 -18.06
N TYR A 38 17.51 17.91 -17.84
CA TYR A 38 17.96 18.59 -16.64
C TYR A 38 17.33 17.98 -15.39
N ARG A 39 16.01 17.76 -15.40
CA ARG A 39 15.30 17.23 -14.23
C ARG A 39 15.72 15.80 -13.89
N THR A 40 15.91 14.94 -14.89
CA THR A 40 16.37 13.57 -14.68
C THR A 40 17.84 13.52 -14.22
N SER A 41 18.73 14.37 -14.76
CA SER A 41 20.12 14.42 -14.30
C SER A 41 20.24 14.86 -12.83
N ILE A 42 19.43 15.83 -12.38
CA ILE A 42 19.38 16.24 -10.96
C ILE A 42 18.93 15.08 -10.07
N VAL A 43 17.86 14.38 -10.44
CA VAL A 43 17.39 13.21 -9.67
C VAL A 43 18.41 12.09 -9.64
N GLN A 44 19.13 11.86 -10.75
CA GLN A 44 20.20 10.87 -10.82
C GLN A 44 21.37 11.23 -9.89
N MET A 45 21.72 12.51 -9.78
CA MET A 45 22.75 12.97 -8.83
C MET A 45 22.30 12.87 -7.37
N GLN A 46 21.03 13.15 -7.07
CA GLN A 46 20.48 13.03 -5.71
C GLN A 46 20.30 11.58 -5.26
N GLY A 47 20.17 10.65 -6.20
CA GLY A 47 19.97 9.23 -5.93
C GLY A 47 18.52 8.86 -5.65
N ILE A 48 18.20 7.60 -5.91
CA ILE A 48 16.87 7.01 -5.73
C ILE A 48 16.96 6.00 -4.58
N ASN A 49 15.95 6.02 -3.71
CA ASN A 49 15.86 5.05 -2.62
C ASN A 49 15.28 3.74 -3.17
N PHE A 50 16.14 2.76 -3.41
CA PHE A 50 15.76 1.44 -3.94
C PHE A 50 15.55 0.39 -2.84
N TRP A 51 16.33 0.44 -1.77
CA TRP A 51 16.31 -0.62 -0.75
C TRP A 51 15.08 -0.54 0.17
N GLN A 52 14.71 0.66 0.63
CA GLN A 52 13.58 0.83 1.54
C GLN A 52 12.24 0.33 0.96
N PRO A 53 11.88 0.63 -0.31
CA PRO A 53 10.66 0.10 -0.93
C PRO A 53 10.58 -1.42 -1.00
N ILE A 54 11.71 -2.09 -1.24
CA ILE A 54 11.77 -3.56 -1.29
C ILE A 54 11.47 -4.14 0.09
N VAL A 55 12.08 -3.57 1.13
CA VAL A 55 11.85 -3.99 2.51
C VAL A 55 10.39 -3.77 2.91
N TYR A 56 9.81 -2.60 2.62
CA TYR A 56 8.41 -2.32 2.92
C TYR A 56 7.46 -3.25 2.14
N GLY A 57 7.72 -3.49 0.86
CA GLY A 57 6.91 -4.39 0.05
C GLY A 57 6.90 -5.83 0.60
N ILE A 58 8.04 -6.34 1.05
CA ILE A 58 8.14 -7.66 1.70
C ILE A 58 7.36 -7.67 3.01
N ILE A 59 7.56 -6.67 3.88
CA ILE A 59 6.88 -6.56 5.18
C ILE A 59 5.36 -6.53 4.97
N ILE A 60 4.86 -5.69 4.07
CA ILE A 60 3.43 -5.58 3.79
C ILE A 60 2.88 -6.90 3.25
N THR A 61 3.59 -7.57 2.33
CA THR A 61 3.15 -8.87 1.79
C THR A 61 2.97 -9.91 2.89
N ILE A 62 3.85 -9.92 3.89
CA ILE A 62 3.76 -10.85 5.02
C ILE A 62 2.63 -10.45 5.98
N ILE A 63 2.47 -9.17 6.28
CA ILE A 63 1.50 -8.68 7.28
C ILE A 63 0.07 -8.64 6.73
N MET A 64 -0.12 -8.34 5.44
CA MET A 64 -1.44 -8.16 4.83
C MET A 64 -2.44 -9.30 5.07
N PRO A 65 -2.08 -10.60 4.95
CA PRO A 65 -3.03 -11.68 5.25
C PRO A 65 -3.54 -11.66 6.71
N PHE A 66 -2.72 -11.20 7.66
CA PHE A 66 -3.12 -11.05 9.05
C PHE A 66 -4.03 -9.83 9.25
N LEU A 67 -3.71 -8.71 8.59
CA LEU A 67 -4.56 -7.51 8.58
C LEU A 67 -5.94 -7.82 7.99
N SER A 68 -6.01 -8.51 6.86
CA SER A 68 -7.28 -8.89 6.23
C SER A 68 -8.15 -9.74 7.17
N ARG A 69 -7.55 -10.72 7.87
CA ARG A 69 -8.27 -11.52 8.88
C ARG A 69 -8.72 -10.70 10.08
N ALA A 70 -7.90 -9.76 10.54
CA ALA A 70 -8.27 -8.88 11.65
C ALA A 70 -9.48 -8.00 11.26
N ILE A 71 -9.44 -7.40 10.07
CA ILE A 71 -10.53 -6.58 9.52
C ILE A 71 -11.81 -7.42 9.41
N GLU A 72 -11.74 -8.63 8.87
CA GLU A 72 -12.88 -9.55 8.77
C GLU A 72 -13.48 -9.87 10.14
N PHE A 73 -12.65 -10.13 11.15
CA PHE A 73 -13.11 -10.36 12.52
C PHE A 73 -13.86 -9.14 13.10
N PHE A 74 -13.35 -7.93 12.87
CA PHE A 74 -14.01 -6.70 13.32
C PHE A 74 -15.34 -6.47 12.59
N HIS A 75 -15.40 -6.73 11.28
CA HIS A 75 -16.65 -6.67 10.52
C HIS A 75 -17.70 -7.64 11.06
N LEU A 76 -17.35 -8.91 11.28
CA LEU A 76 -18.27 -9.92 11.83
C LEU A 76 -18.77 -9.58 13.24
N LYS A 77 -17.95 -8.91 14.04
CA LYS A 77 -18.35 -8.44 15.38
C LYS A 77 -19.29 -7.24 15.29
N SER A 78 -18.99 -6.31 14.39
CA SER A 78 -19.83 -5.14 14.09
C SER A 78 -21.22 -5.57 13.61
N ASP A 79 -21.30 -6.46 12.62
CA ASP A 79 -22.57 -6.92 12.05
C ASP A 79 -23.45 -7.64 13.08
N ARG A 80 -22.83 -8.45 13.96
CA ARG A 80 -23.55 -9.05 15.09
C ARG A 80 -24.13 -7.98 16.02
N TYR A 81 -23.35 -6.96 16.36
CA TYR A 81 -23.83 -5.88 17.23
C TYR A 81 -25.03 -5.15 16.60
N TYR A 82 -24.97 -4.83 15.31
CA TYR A 82 -26.09 -4.22 14.58
C TYR A 82 -27.33 -5.12 14.56
N LEU A 83 -27.17 -6.42 14.29
CA LEU A 83 -28.28 -7.38 14.29
C LEU A 83 -28.97 -7.48 15.66
N TYR A 84 -28.20 -7.57 16.75
CA TYR A 84 -28.77 -7.58 18.10
C TYR A 84 -29.52 -6.29 18.42
N SER A 85 -28.98 -5.12 18.04
CA SER A 85 -29.64 -3.83 18.26
C SER A 85 -30.95 -3.69 17.47
N PHE A 86 -31.02 -4.29 16.27
CA PHE A 86 -32.21 -4.29 15.43
C PHE A 86 -33.29 -5.20 16.00
N LEU A 87 -32.93 -6.43 16.40
CA LEU A 87 -33.86 -7.36 17.04
C LEU A 87 -34.45 -6.78 18.33
N GLN A 88 -33.64 -6.11 19.15
CA GLN A 88 -34.11 -5.50 20.40
C GLN A 88 -35.08 -4.33 20.17
N LYS A 89 -34.92 -3.58 19.07
CA LYS A 89 -35.84 -2.49 18.68
C LYS A 89 -37.10 -2.99 17.95
N GLY A 90 -37.04 -4.13 17.27
CA GLY A 90 -38.20 -4.74 16.63
C GLY A 90 -39.12 -5.50 17.60
N LEU A 91 -38.62 -5.82 18.80
CA LEU A 91 -39.36 -6.48 19.88
C LEU A 91 -39.96 -5.51 20.92
N SER A 92 -39.66 -4.20 20.81
CA SER A 92 -40.26 -3.11 21.63
C SER A 92 -41.36 -2.39 20.87
#